data_AF-A0A6H0XMW8-F1
#
_entry.id   AF-A0A6H0XMW8-F1
#
_cell.length_a   1.000
_cell.length_b   1.000
_cell.length_c   1.000
_cell.angle_alpha   90.00
_cell.angle_beta   90.00
_cell.angle_gamma   90.00
#
_symmetry.space_group_name_H-M   'P 1'
#
loop_
_entity.id
_entity.type
_entity.pdbx_description
1 polymer ?
#
loop_
_entity_poly.entity_id
_entity_poly.type
_entity_poly.pdbx_seq_one_letter_code
_entity_poly.pdbx_strand_id
1 'polypeptide(L)'
;MASEDADTKEWQATQLEQSLADIERLQHQLDALRFAIPTLIRPLTGSQTNSKAEAARDVKHNAAMVMEQMEEFRTGWASDRTQAILTHTRRSASENPDLSKSSNVPVWGWADKR
;
A
#
# COMPACT_ATOMS: atom_id res chain seq x y z
N MET A 1 31.46 -9.24 -16.99
CA MET A 1 31.17 -9.73 -15.62
C MET A 1 31.64 -8.72 -14.56
N ALA A 2 31.38 -7.42 -14.73
CA ALA A 2 31.79 -6.39 -13.75
C ALA A 2 30.66 -5.37 -13.46
N SER A 3 29.46 -5.60 -14.00
CA SER A 3 28.30 -4.72 -13.88
C SER A 3 27.22 -5.28 -12.94
N GLU A 4 27.20 -6.59 -12.67
CA GLU A 4 26.24 -7.22 -11.74
C GLU A 4 26.55 -6.93 -10.26
N ASP A 5 27.82 -6.70 -9.91
CA ASP A 5 28.26 -6.45 -8.52
C ASP A 5 28.02 -5.01 -8.03
N ALA A 6 27.74 -4.07 -8.94
CA ALA A 6 27.55 -2.66 -8.61
C ALA A 6 26.09 -2.35 -8.25
N ASP A 7 25.12 -2.88 -9.03
CA ASP A 7 23.67 -2.70 -8.78
C ASP A 7 23.22 -3.49 -7.53
N THR A 8 23.80 -4.68 -7.29
CA THR A 8 23.58 -5.47 -6.06
C THR A 8 24.17 -4.84 -4.80
N LYS A 9 25.16 -3.94 -4.93
CA LYS A 9 25.70 -3.17 -3.80
C LYS A 9 24.81 -2.01 -3.39
N GLU A 10 24.01 -1.48 -4.32
CA GLU A 10 23.12 -0.34 -4.10
C GLU A 10 21.89 -0.73 -3.28
N TRP A 11 21.33 -1.93 -3.51
CA TRP A 11 20.19 -2.48 -2.79
C TRP A 11 20.60 -3.57 -1.78
N GLN A 12 21.16 -3.13 -0.66
CA GLN A 12 21.53 -4.03 0.45
C GLN A 12 20.31 -4.73 1.06
N ALA A 13 20.52 -5.89 1.69
CA ALA A 13 19.45 -6.70 2.30
C ALA A 13 18.51 -5.87 3.21
N THR A 14 19.07 -5.00 4.05
CA THR A 14 18.27 -4.11 4.92
C THR A 14 17.37 -3.16 4.12
N GLN A 15 17.82 -2.64 2.98
CA GLN A 15 17.00 -1.77 2.14
C GLN A 15 15.88 -2.54 1.44
N LEU A 16 16.13 -3.79 1.03
CA LEU A 16 15.12 -4.67 0.46
C LEU A 16 14.02 -5.01 1.47
N GLU A 17 14.39 -5.33 2.72
CA GLU A 17 13.42 -5.57 3.80
C GLU A 17 12.55 -4.34 4.08
N GLN A 18 13.17 -3.15 4.14
CA GLN A 18 12.42 -1.91 4.30
C GLN A 18 11.51 -1.63 3.09
N SER A 19 11.95 -1.98 1.88
CA SER A 19 11.15 -1.81 0.67
C SER A 19 9.92 -2.71 0.66
N LEU A 20 10.07 -3.95 1.17
CA LEU A 20 8.94 -4.86 1.37
C LEU A 20 7.94 -4.29 2.40
N ALA A 21 8.44 -3.73 3.50
CA ALA A 21 7.60 -3.05 4.50
C ALA A 21 6.84 -1.85 3.90
N ASP A 22 7.49 -1.06 3.04
CA ASP A 22 6.86 0.08 2.38
C ASP A 22 5.78 -0.33 1.38
N ILE A 23 6.02 -1.39 0.59
CA ILE A 23 5.01 -1.96 -0.31
C ILE A 23 3.84 -2.53 0.49
N GLU A 24 4.11 -3.25 1.57
CA GLU A 24 3.06 -3.82 2.44
C GLU A 24 2.17 -2.71 3.02
N ARG A 25 2.76 -1.60 3.50
CA ARG A 25 1.99 -0.45 3.98
C ARG A 25 1.10 0.16 2.89
N LEU A 26 1.61 0.30 1.66
CA LEU A 26 0.80 0.77 0.52
C LEU A 26 -0.35 -0.17 0.21
N GLN A 27 -0.13 -1.48 0.35
CA GLN A 27 -1.18 -2.47 0.17
C GLN A 27 -2.27 -2.34 1.23
N HIS A 28 -1.91 -2.15 2.50
CA HIS A 28 -2.87 -1.90 3.59
C HIS A 28 -3.70 -0.62 3.34
N GLN A 29 -3.08 0.46 2.87
CA GLN A 29 -3.77 1.70 2.51
C GLN A 29 -4.75 1.49 1.34
N LEU A 30 -4.34 0.75 0.31
CA LEU A 30 -5.22 0.40 -0.82
C LEU A 30 -6.39 -0.47 -0.37
N ASP A 31 -6.15 -1.42 0.52
CA ASP A 31 -7.18 -2.29 1.10
C ASP A 31 -8.20 -1.50 1.91
N ALA A 32 -7.77 -0.50 2.67
CA ALA A 32 -8.67 0.41 3.37
C ALA A 32 -9.57 1.19 2.38
N LEU A 33 -8.99 1.69 1.28
CA LEU A 33 -9.73 2.41 0.25
C LEU A 33 -10.76 1.55 -0.50
N ARG A 34 -10.59 0.21 -0.56
CA ARG A 34 -11.61 -0.69 -1.13
C ARG A 34 -12.95 -0.59 -0.39
N PHE A 35 -12.93 -0.23 0.89
CA PHE A 35 -14.12 -0.05 1.70
C PHE A 35 -14.69 1.38 1.68
N ALA A 36 -14.11 2.30 0.90
CA ALA A 36 -14.55 3.69 0.84
C ALA A 36 -16.03 3.83 0.44
N ILE A 37 -16.42 3.25 -0.70
CA ILE A 37 -17.80 3.34 -1.19
C ILE A 37 -18.78 2.72 -0.17
N PRO A 38 -18.58 1.46 0.30
CA PRO A 38 -19.42 0.89 1.36
C PRO A 38 -19.53 1.79 2.61
N THR A 39 -18.42 2.39 3.04
CA THR A 39 -18.38 3.26 4.23
C THR A 39 -19.19 4.54 4.05
N LEU A 40 -19.17 5.13 2.85
CA LEU A 40 -19.93 6.35 2.53
C LEU A 40 -21.43 6.09 2.43
N ILE A 41 -21.84 4.97 1.85
CA ILE A 41 -23.26 4.69 1.60
C ILE A 41 -23.94 4.02 2.79
N ARG A 42 -23.19 3.35 3.69
CA ARG A 42 -23.74 2.63 4.84
C ARG A 42 -24.69 3.47 5.72
N PRO A 43 -24.42 4.75 6.04
CA PRO A 43 -25.35 5.55 6.82
C PRO A 43 -26.67 5.86 6.09
N LEU A 44 -26.69 5.76 4.76
CA LEU A 44 -27.87 6.00 3.92
C LEU A 44 -28.69 4.73 3.66
N THR A 45 -28.06 3.55 3.73
CA THR A 45 -28.68 2.24 3.47
C THR A 45 -28.96 1.44 4.74
N GLY A 46 -28.45 1.88 5.90
CA GLY A 46 -28.68 1.26 7.20
C GLY A 46 -30.14 1.31 7.63
N SER A 47 -30.62 0.22 8.24
CA SER A 47 -32.00 0.09 8.71
C SER A 47 -32.35 1.13 9.78
N GLN A 48 -33.14 2.15 9.41
CA GLN A 48 -34.03 3.04 10.19
C GLN A 48 -33.66 3.56 11.60
N THR A 49 -32.50 3.25 12.18
CA THR A 49 -32.15 3.67 13.55
C THR A 49 -31.64 5.11 13.63
N ASN A 50 -31.14 5.66 12.52
CA ASN A 50 -30.57 7.01 12.49
C ASN A 50 -31.58 7.98 11.86
N SER A 51 -31.78 9.12 12.50
CA SER A 51 -32.47 10.26 11.89
C SER A 51 -31.72 10.73 10.63
N LYS A 52 -32.41 11.42 9.73
CA LYS A 52 -31.77 12.00 8.53
C LYS A 52 -30.60 12.92 8.87
N ALA A 53 -30.68 13.63 9.98
CA ALA A 53 -29.61 14.51 10.46
C ALA A 53 -28.38 13.71 10.92
N GLU A 54 -28.58 12.58 11.60
CA GLU A 54 -27.49 11.67 11.99
C GLU A 54 -26.83 11.04 10.78
N ALA A 55 -27.61 10.49 9.85
CA ALA A 55 -27.09 9.94 8.61
C ALA A 55 -26.24 10.96 7.82
N ALA A 56 -26.70 12.21 7.71
CA ALA A 56 -25.94 13.27 7.04
C ALA A 56 -24.62 13.61 7.77
N ARG A 57 -24.61 13.62 9.11
CA ARG A 57 -23.39 13.82 9.90
C ARG A 57 -22.40 12.68 9.69
N ASP A 58 -22.87 11.44 9.71
CA ASP A 58 -22.05 10.24 9.51
C ASP A 58 -21.44 10.20 8.11
N VAL A 59 -22.23 10.52 7.07
CA VAL A 59 -21.71 10.62 5.69
C VAL A 59 -20.60 11.68 5.61
N LYS A 60 -20.79 12.85 6.21
CA LYS A 60 -19.79 13.91 6.19
C LYS A 60 -18.50 13.49 6.90
N HIS A 61 -18.62 12.85 8.06
CA HIS A 61 -17.48 12.33 8.81
C HIS A 61 -16.71 11.26 8.03
N ASN A 62 -17.43 10.27 7.49
CA ASN A 62 -16.87 9.20 6.68
C ASN A 62 -16.19 9.74 5.40
N ALA A 63 -16.77 10.76 4.76
CA ALA A 63 -16.17 11.42 3.61
C ALA A 63 -14.84 12.08 3.95
N ALA A 64 -14.75 12.77 5.10
CA ALA A 64 -13.49 13.36 5.56
C ALA A 64 -12.42 12.27 5.76
N MET A 65 -12.76 11.18 6.44
CA MET A 65 -11.85 10.06 6.67
C MET A 65 -11.37 9.39 5.39
N VAL A 66 -12.27 9.17 4.42
CA VAL A 66 -11.92 8.56 3.12
C VAL A 66 -10.99 9.49 2.33
N MET A 67 -11.24 10.80 2.35
CA MET A 67 -10.37 11.77 1.67
C MET A 67 -8.97 11.78 2.28
N GLU A 68 -8.85 11.72 3.60
CA GLU A 68 -7.57 11.63 4.29
C GLU A 68 -6.79 10.35 3.90
N GLN A 69 -7.44 9.18 3.96
CA GLN A 69 -6.84 7.92 3.52
C GLN A 69 -6.41 7.95 2.05
N MET A 70 -7.20 8.60 1.18
CA MET A 70 -6.88 8.71 -0.23
C MET A 70 -5.67 9.62 -0.47
N GLU A 71 -5.56 10.71 0.30
CA GLU A 71 -4.39 11.59 0.23
C GLU A 71 -3.13 10.92 0.77
N GLU A 72 -3.25 10.16 1.86
CA GLU A 72 -2.14 9.39 2.43
C GLU A 72 -1.62 8.35 1.43
N PHE A 73 -2.52 7.56 0.83
CA PHE A 73 -2.18 6.59 -0.20
C PHE A 73 -1.54 7.29 -1.41
N ARG A 74 -2.13 8.39 -1.90
CA ARG A 74 -1.61 9.13 -3.06
C ARG A 74 -0.21 9.64 -2.80
N THR A 75 0.04 10.20 -1.63
CA THR A 75 1.35 10.73 -1.23
C THR A 75 2.38 9.61 -1.11
N GLY A 76 2.02 8.50 -0.47
CA GLY A 76 2.88 7.32 -0.39
C GLY A 76 3.21 6.76 -1.77
N TRP A 77 2.18 6.53 -2.59
CA TRP A 77 2.31 5.99 -3.95
C TRP A 77 3.19 6.87 -4.84
N ALA A 78 2.98 8.18 -4.82
CA ALA A 78 3.72 9.15 -5.64
C ALA A 78 5.11 9.48 -5.09
N SER A 79 5.50 8.95 -3.93
CA SER A 79 6.80 9.24 -3.34
C SER A 79 7.94 8.71 -4.21
N ASP A 80 9.05 9.47 -4.27
CA ASP A 80 10.25 9.06 -5.01
C ASP A 80 10.76 7.69 -4.57
N ARG A 81 10.64 7.40 -3.27
CA ARG A 81 11.02 6.10 -2.69
C ARG A 81 10.19 4.97 -3.26
N THR A 82 8.86 5.09 -3.28
CA THR A 82 7.98 4.06 -3.85
C THR A 82 8.24 3.89 -5.35
N GLN A 83 8.41 4.97 -6.09
CA GLN A 83 8.71 4.89 -7.52
C GLN A 83 10.06 4.24 -7.80
N ALA A 84 11.09 4.51 -6.97
CA ALA A 84 12.38 3.85 -7.05
C ALA A 84 12.28 2.34 -6.79
N ILE A 85 11.53 1.93 -5.75
CA ILE A 85 11.27 0.53 -5.43
C ILE A 85 10.59 -0.16 -6.63
N LEU A 86 9.49 0.39 -7.15
CA LEU A 86 8.75 -0.20 -8.27
C LEU A 86 9.60 -0.29 -9.54
N THR A 87 10.46 0.70 -9.79
CA THR A 87 11.39 0.70 -10.93
C THR A 87 12.43 -0.39 -10.78
N HIS A 88 13.04 -0.51 -9.61
CA HIS A 88 14.01 -1.56 -9.30
C HIS A 88 13.38 -2.96 -9.41
N THR A 89 12.18 -3.16 -8.86
CA THR A 89 11.47 -4.45 -8.95
C THR A 89 11.17 -4.85 -10.40
N ARG A 90 10.74 -3.91 -11.26
CA ARG A 90 10.52 -4.21 -12.68
C ARG A 90 11.81 -4.59 -13.41
N ARG A 91 12.90 -3.86 -13.15
CA ARG A 91 14.22 -4.18 -13.72
C ARG A 91 14.67 -5.57 -13.28
N SER A 92 14.66 -5.83 -11.97
CA SER A 92 15.05 -7.10 -11.37
C SER A 92 14.24 -8.28 -11.92
N ALA A 93 12.91 -8.14 -12.06
CA ALA A 93 12.06 -9.18 -12.64
C ALA A 93 12.33 -9.43 -14.14
N SER A 94 12.77 -8.41 -14.88
CA SER A 94 13.14 -8.58 -16.29
C SER A 94 14.50 -9.26 -16.49
N GLU A 95 15.44 -9.01 -15.58
CA GLU A 95 16.79 -9.58 -15.60
C GLU A 95 16.82 -11.00 -15.04
N ASN A 96 16.00 -11.27 -14.03
CA ASN A 96 15.91 -12.56 -13.34
C ASN A 96 14.44 -13.01 -13.25
N PRO A 97 13.89 -13.59 -14.32
CA PRO A 97 12.48 -14.00 -14.38
C PRO A 97 12.18 -15.25 -13.54
N ASP A 98 13.20 -16.00 -13.10
CA ASP A 98 13.01 -17.14 -12.21
C ASP A 98 12.70 -16.69 -10.78
N LEU A 99 11.41 -16.69 -10.45
CA LEU A 99 10.90 -16.35 -9.13
C LEU A 99 10.73 -17.58 -8.22
N SER A 100 11.26 -18.76 -8.58
CA SER A 100 11.10 -19.99 -7.78
C SER A 100 11.56 -19.82 -6.34
N LYS A 101 12.58 -18.98 -6.09
CA LYS A 101 13.10 -18.68 -4.74
C LYS A 101 12.15 -17.85 -3.88
N SER A 102 11.17 -17.16 -4.48
CA SER A 102 10.19 -16.34 -3.75
C SER A 102 9.26 -17.17 -2.87
N SER A 103 9.13 -18.49 -3.12
CA SER A 103 8.32 -19.39 -2.29
C SER A 103 8.78 -19.45 -0.83
N ASN A 104 10.04 -19.11 -0.56
CA ASN A 104 10.62 -19.11 0.79
C ASN A 104 10.55 -17.73 1.46
N VAL A 105 10.00 -16.72 0.79
CA VAL A 105 9.92 -15.35 1.28
C VAL A 105 8.49 -15.10 1.80
N PRO A 106 8.32 -14.67 3.05
CA PRO A 106 7.00 -14.29 3.57
C PRO A 106 6.36 -13.19 2.72
N VAL A 107 5.07 -13.34 2.43
CA VAL A 107 4.29 -12.30 1.72
C VAL A 107 3.99 -11.10 2.62
N TRP A 108 3.88 -11.33 3.94
CA TRP A 108 3.40 -10.36 4.93
C TRP A 108 4.31 -10.30 6.15
N GLY A 109 4.10 -9.28 6.99
CA GLY A 109 4.78 -9.11 8.26
C GLY A 109 6.15 -8.43 8.12
N TRP A 110 6.39 -7.70 7.04
CA TRP A 110 7.55 -6.83 6.88
C TRP A 110 7.34 -5.49 7.57
N ALA A 111 6.10 -4.98 7.56
CA ALA A 111 5.72 -3.77 8.28
C ALA A 111 5.82 -3.92 9.82
N ASP A 112 5.61 -5.13 10.34
CA ASP A 112 5.56 -5.43 11.79
C ASP A 112 6.92 -5.79 12.41
N LYS A 113 7.96 -6.02 11.59
CA LYS A 113 9.29 -6.49 12.02
C LYS A 113 10.20 -5.39 12.61
N ARG A 114 9.66 -4.24 13.01
CA ARG A 114 10.43 -3.09 13.51
C ARG A 114 10.48 -3.01 15.03
#